data_AF-A0A4V2AW12-F1
#
_entry.id   AF-A0A4V2AW12-F1
#
_cell.length_a   1.000
_cell.length_b   1.000
_cell.length_c   1.000
_cell.angle_alpha   90.00
_cell.angle_beta   90.00
_cell.angle_gamma   90.00
#
_symmetry.space_group_name_H-M   'P 1'
#
loop_
_entity.id
_entity.type
_entity.pdbx_description
1 polymer ?
#
loop_
_entity_poly.entity_id
_entity_poly.type
_entity_poly.pdbx_seq_one_letter_code
_entity_poly.pdbx_strand_id
1 'polypeptide(L)'
;MKRTVAALALSISTPSFALMIPASATKTICLDTYESETGVKYAANCDQAANNKESGVALLENGCAEGQIALTSVAYPVYNQSAKQKKKQELKFDIEINNCLPPNVAQL
;
A
#
# COMPACT_ATOMS: atom_id res chain seq x y z
N MET A 1 -38.29 -50.44 27.01
CA MET A 1 -37.01 -49.89 27.52
C MET A 1 -36.57 -48.78 26.58
N LYS A 2 -36.63 -47.51 27.01
CA LYS A 2 -36.13 -46.35 26.24
C LYS A 2 -34.78 -45.95 26.82
N ARG A 3 -33.71 -45.98 26.01
CA ARG A 3 -32.37 -45.51 26.39
C ARG A 3 -32.27 -44.04 26.00
N THR A 4 -32.21 -43.15 26.98
CA THR A 4 -31.96 -41.73 26.76
C THR A 4 -30.47 -41.49 26.98
N VAL A 5 -29.72 -41.30 25.90
CA VAL A 5 -28.32 -40.88 25.97
C VAL A 5 -28.33 -39.35 25.96
N ALA A 6 -28.02 -38.74 27.10
CA ALA A 6 -27.80 -37.31 27.20
C ALA A 6 -26.39 -36.99 26.66
N ALA A 7 -26.31 -36.43 25.46
CA ALA A 7 -25.08 -35.85 24.95
C ALA A 7 -24.91 -34.46 25.57
N LEU A 8 -24.04 -34.33 26.57
CA LEU A 8 -23.52 -33.02 26.96
C LEU A 8 -22.60 -32.54 25.83
N ALA A 9 -23.14 -31.65 24.99
CA ALA A 9 -22.33 -30.86 24.07
C ALA A 9 -21.52 -29.85 24.91
N LEU A 10 -20.29 -30.21 25.27
CA LEU A 10 -19.30 -29.26 25.75
C LEU A 10 -18.90 -28.36 24.57
N SER A 11 -19.60 -27.24 24.42
CA SER A 11 -19.19 -26.15 23.54
C SER A 11 -17.91 -25.53 24.10
N ILE A 12 -16.75 -26.07 23.70
CA ILE A 12 -15.45 -25.46 23.95
C ILE A 12 -15.37 -24.24 23.03
N SER A 13 -15.76 -23.07 23.55
CA SER A 13 -15.49 -21.79 22.88
C SER A 13 -13.99 -21.52 22.97
N THR A 14 -13.24 -21.98 21.97
CA THR A 14 -11.86 -21.54 21.78
C THR A 14 -11.88 -20.04 21.46
N PRO A 15 -11.18 -19.18 22.21
CA PRO A 15 -10.99 -17.81 21.78
C PRO A 15 -10.10 -17.85 20.54
N SER A 16 -10.70 -17.67 19.37
CA SER A 16 -9.96 -17.36 18.15
C SER A 16 -9.22 -16.04 18.41
N PHE A 17 -7.94 -16.14 18.76
CA PHE A 17 -7.01 -15.03 18.59
C PHE A 17 -6.91 -14.80 17.08
N ALA A 18 -7.79 -13.95 16.56
CA ALA A 18 -7.61 -13.37 15.25
C ALA A 18 -6.30 -12.58 15.31
N LEU A 19 -5.27 -13.09 14.63
CA LEU A 19 -4.10 -12.31 14.25
C LEU A 19 -4.59 -11.14 13.41
N MET A 20 -5.01 -10.06 14.06
CA MET A 20 -5.32 -8.81 13.39
C MET A 20 -4.00 -8.25 12.90
N ILE A 21 -3.79 -8.36 11.59
CA ILE A 21 -2.68 -7.68 10.92
C ILE A 21 -2.85 -6.19 11.23
N PRO A 22 -1.82 -5.51 11.75
CA PRO A 22 -1.89 -4.08 11.99
C PRO A 22 -2.33 -3.36 10.73
N ALA A 23 -3.15 -2.31 10.89
CA ALA A 23 -3.52 -1.45 9.77
C ALA A 23 -2.24 -0.91 9.09
N SER A 24 -1.97 -1.40 7.89
CA SER A 24 -0.89 -0.93 7.03
C SER A 24 -1.45 0.05 6.02
N ALA A 25 -0.67 1.07 5.67
CA ALA A 25 -0.98 1.90 4.50
C ALA A 25 -0.15 1.43 3.32
N THR A 26 -0.76 1.40 2.14
CA THR A 26 -0.08 1.08 0.89
C THR A 26 -0.08 2.32 0.00
N LYS A 27 1.07 2.67 -0.56
CA LYS A 27 1.21 3.72 -1.56
C LYS A 27 1.77 3.09 -2.84
N THR A 28 1.09 3.33 -3.95
CA THR A 28 1.61 3.06 -5.29
C THR A 28 2.30 4.32 -5.81
N ILE A 29 3.54 4.18 -6.25
CA ILE A 29 4.36 5.21 -6.90
C ILE A 29 4.46 4.84 -8.38
N CYS A 30 4.18 5.79 -9.26
CA CYS A 30 4.22 5.56 -10.70
C CYS A 30 5.41 6.30 -11.32
N LEU A 31 6.35 5.58 -11.92
CA LEU A 31 7.53 6.15 -12.55
C LEU A 31 7.45 5.95 -14.06
N ASP A 32 7.54 7.02 -14.84
CA ASP A 32 7.66 6.90 -16.30
C ASP A 32 8.88 6.07 -16.68
N THR A 33 8.79 5.33 -17.78
CA THR A 33 9.95 4.63 -18.34
C THR A 33 10.48 5.35 -19.57
N TYR A 34 11.80 5.37 -19.70
CA TYR A 34 12.46 5.80 -20.92
C TYR A 34 13.51 4.78 -21.33
N GLU A 35 13.73 4.66 -22.63
CA GLU A 35 14.71 3.76 -23.19
C GLU A 35 15.97 4.55 -23.57
N SER A 36 17.14 4.08 -23.16
CA SER A 36 18.41 4.68 -23.62
C SER A 36 18.65 4.35 -25.09
N GLU A 37 19.62 5.06 -25.68
CA GLU A 37 20.13 4.77 -27.03
C GLU A 37 20.65 3.34 -27.20
N THR A 38 20.98 2.67 -26.10
CA THR A 38 21.44 1.27 -26.06
C THR A 38 20.32 0.25 -25.85
N GLY A 39 19.05 0.68 -25.82
CA GLY A 39 17.88 -0.19 -25.63
C GLY A 39 17.61 -0.59 -24.17
N VAL A 40 18.26 0.06 -23.20
CA VAL A 40 18.06 -0.23 -21.77
C VAL A 40 16.93 0.64 -21.24
N LYS A 41 15.98 0.02 -20.53
CA LYS A 41 14.87 0.74 -19.90
C LYS A 41 15.25 1.27 -18.53
N TYR A 42 15.00 2.54 -18.30
CA TYR A 42 15.23 3.25 -17.04
C TYR A 42 13.91 3.80 -16.49
N ALA A 43 13.82 3.88 -15.17
CA ALA A 43 12.72 4.55 -14.49
C ALA A 43 13.07 6.04 -14.31
N ALA A 44 12.06 6.90 -14.47
CA ALA A 44 12.16 8.31 -14.12
C ALA A 44 12.26 8.52 -12.61
N ASN A 45 12.62 9.74 -12.20
CA ASN A 45 12.96 10.07 -10.81
C ASN A 45 11.81 10.71 -10.00
N CYS A 46 10.59 10.78 -10.55
CA CYS A 46 9.46 11.44 -9.89
C CYS A 46 8.16 10.61 -9.99
N ASP A 47 7.27 10.78 -9.02
CA ASP A 47 6.01 10.06 -8.89
C ASP A 47 4.89 10.73 -9.71
N GLN A 48 4.40 10.03 -10.73
CA GLN A 48 3.29 10.44 -11.61
C GLN A 48 1.91 10.03 -11.09
N ALA A 49 1.80 9.32 -9.95
CA ALA A 49 0.51 8.80 -9.50
C ALA A 49 -0.56 9.89 -9.32
N ALA A 50 -0.15 11.06 -8.83
CA ALA A 50 -1.03 12.24 -8.70
C ALA A 50 -1.44 12.80 -10.07
N ASN A 51 -0.48 12.95 -10.99
CA ASN A 51 -0.72 13.47 -12.34
C ASN A 51 -1.63 12.56 -13.15
N ASN A 52 -1.50 11.24 -13.01
CA ASN A 52 -2.38 10.28 -13.67
C ASN A 52 -3.83 10.46 -13.21
N LYS A 53 -4.02 10.66 -11.89
CA LYS A 53 -5.35 10.90 -11.31
C LYS A 53 -5.94 12.23 -11.78
N GLU A 54 -5.13 13.29 -11.82
CA GLU A 54 -5.55 14.62 -12.29
C GLU A 54 -5.89 14.60 -13.79
N SER A 55 -5.07 13.91 -14.59
CA SER A 55 -5.23 13.80 -16.05
C SER A 55 -6.30 12.79 -16.47
N GLY A 56 -6.83 12.00 -15.53
CA GLY A 56 -7.89 11.02 -15.81
C GLY A 56 -7.48 9.91 -16.78
N VAL A 57 -6.18 9.56 -16.82
CA VAL A 57 -5.68 8.50 -17.71
C VAL A 57 -6.17 7.12 -17.25
N ALA A 58 -6.30 6.20 -18.21
CA ALA A 58 -6.62 4.82 -17.89
C ALA A 58 -5.48 4.17 -17.07
N LEU A 59 -5.83 3.61 -15.93
CA LEU A 59 -4.88 2.90 -15.06
C LEU A 59 -4.96 1.40 -15.30
N LEU A 60 -3.80 0.74 -15.27
CA LEU A 60 -3.68 -0.70 -15.27
C LEU A 60 -4.02 -1.27 -13.88
N GLU A 61 -4.07 -2.59 -13.76
CA GLU A 61 -4.34 -3.29 -12.49
C GLU A 61 -3.32 -2.95 -11.38
N ASN A 62 -2.11 -2.56 -11.76
CA ASN A 62 -1.07 -2.13 -10.83
C ASN A 62 -1.24 -0.69 -10.31
N GLY A 63 -2.25 0.04 -10.79
CA GLY A 63 -2.57 1.40 -10.37
C GLY A 63 -1.80 2.52 -11.09
N CYS A 64 -0.98 2.19 -12.09
CA CYS A 64 -0.25 3.16 -12.91
C CYS A 64 -0.73 3.14 -14.38
N ALA A 65 -0.40 4.20 -15.12
CA ALA A 65 -0.72 4.27 -16.55
C ALA A 65 0.19 3.35 -17.37
N GLU A 66 -0.19 3.11 -18.63
CA GLU A 66 0.66 2.36 -19.57
C GLU A 66 2.02 3.07 -19.77
N GLY A 67 3.10 2.29 -19.89
CA GLY A 67 4.45 2.82 -20.02
C GLY A 67 5.12 3.25 -18.71
N GLN A 68 4.46 3.06 -17.57
CA GLN A 68 5.00 3.35 -16.24
C GLN A 68 5.36 2.09 -15.46
N ILE A 69 6.41 2.20 -14.63
CA ILE A 69 6.73 1.23 -13.59
C ILE A 69 5.96 1.59 -12.32
N ALA A 70 5.23 0.61 -11.77
CA ALA A 70 4.57 0.73 -10.48
C ALA A 70 5.48 0.21 -9.36
N LEU A 71 5.80 1.05 -8.39
CA LEU A 71 6.46 0.67 -7.15
C LEU A 71 5.46 0.73 -6.01
N THR A 72 5.33 -0.36 -5.25
CA THR A 72 4.43 -0.42 -4.10
C THR A 72 5.23 -0.32 -2.81
N SER A 73 4.96 0.72 -2.01
CA SER A 73 5.52 0.87 -0.67
C SER A 73 4.43 0.58 0.37
N VAL A 74 4.79 -0.18 1.40
CA VAL A 74 3.88 -0.54 2.50
C VAL A 74 4.46 0.01 3.80
N ALA A 75 3.69 0.85 4.48
CA ALA A 75 4.03 1.39 5.79
C ALA A 75 3.34 0.57 6.88
N TYR A 76 4.12 0.10 7.85
CA TYR A 76 3.63 -0.59 9.03
C TYR A 76 3.74 0.32 10.26
N PRO A 77 2.81 0.23 11.22
CA PRO A 77 2.93 0.97 12.47
C PRO A 77 4.16 0.51 13.24
N VAL A 78 5.00 1.46 13.65
CA VAL A 78 6.20 1.18 14.44
C VAL A 78 5.77 0.82 15.88
N TYR A 79 5.89 -0.45 16.25
CA TYR A 79 5.47 -1.00 17.55
C TYR A 79 6.44 -0.71 18.72
N ASN A 80 7.18 0.39 18.68
CA ASN A 80 8.14 0.76 19.73
C ASN A 80 7.83 2.13 20.33
N GLN A 81 6.62 2.33 20.88
CA GLN A 81 6.36 3.50 21.70
C GLN A 81 5.66 3.10 23.01
N SER A 82 6.37 3.34 24.12
CA SER A 82 5.85 3.29 25.49
C SER A 82 4.46 3.94 25.58
N ALA A 83 3.55 3.34 26.36
CA ALA A 83 2.13 3.68 26.49
C ALA A 83 1.77 5.16 26.78
N LYS A 84 2.76 6.05 26.92
CA LYS A 84 2.61 7.50 27.13
C LYS A 84 2.61 8.34 25.84
N GLN A 85 2.88 7.78 24.66
CA GLN A 85 2.86 8.51 23.38
C GLN A 85 1.70 8.08 22.47
N LYS A 86 0.45 8.23 22.94
CA LYS A 86 -0.74 8.18 22.08
C LYS A 86 -0.96 9.51 21.32
N LYS A 87 0.02 9.96 20.54
CA LYS A 87 -0.15 11.10 19.63
C LYS A 87 0.36 10.71 18.25
N LYS A 88 -0.58 10.44 17.33
CA LYS A 88 -0.36 10.16 15.91
C LYS A 88 0.73 9.10 15.66
N GLN A 89 0.32 7.83 15.56
CA GLN A 89 1.15 6.85 14.86
C GLN A 89 1.26 7.32 13.40
N GLU A 90 2.38 7.95 13.08
CA GLU A 90 2.68 8.39 11.73
C GLU A 90 3.21 7.18 10.97
N LEU A 91 2.44 6.72 9.98
CA LEU A 91 2.86 5.64 9.09
C LEU A 91 3.94 6.22 8.16
N LYS A 92 5.17 5.71 8.29
CA LYS A 92 6.28 6.12 7.44
C LYS A 92 6.46 5.09 6.33
N PHE A 93 6.48 5.56 5.08
CA PHE A 93 6.83 4.74 3.93
C PHE A 93 8.35 4.71 3.78
N ASP A 94 8.92 3.54 3.47
CA ASP A 94 10.38 3.40 3.26
C ASP A 94 10.85 4.07 1.98
N ILE A 95 9.93 4.32 1.04
CA ILE A 95 10.22 4.93 -0.26
C ILE A 95 9.41 6.22 -0.37
N GLU A 96 10.13 7.34 -0.36
CA GLU A 96 9.58 8.67 -0.62
C GLU A 96 10.19 9.20 -1.91
N ILE A 97 9.41 9.17 -2.99
CA ILE A 97 9.73 9.82 -4.26
C ILE A 97 8.81 11.03 -4.40
N ASN A 98 9.39 12.19 -4.71
CA ASN A 98 8.64 13.42 -4.90
C ASN A 98 7.73 13.32 -6.12
N ASN A 99 6.54 13.92 -6.03
CA ASN A 99 5.64 14.00 -7.17
C ASN A 99 6.29 14.78 -8.32
N CYS A 100 6.02 14.35 -9.55
CA CYS A 100 6.36 15.13 -10.73
C CYS A 100 5.65 16.48 -10.68
N LEU A 101 6.23 17.49 -11.34
CA LEU A 101 5.53 18.75 -11.57
C LEU A 101 4.21 18.45 -12.30
N PRO A 102 3.14 19.21 -12.02
CA PRO A 102 1.90 19.08 -12.76
C PRO A 102 2.15 19.34 -14.25
N PRO A 103 1.44 18.67 -15.16
CA PRO A 103 1.65 18.80 -16.60
C PRO A 103 1.45 20.24 -17.13
N ASN A 104 0.75 21.09 -16.37
CA ASN A 104 0.45 22.47 -16.74
C ASN A 104 1.42 23.51 -16.12
N VAL A 105 2.53 23.07 -15.53
CA VAL A 105 3.51 23.96 -14.87
C VAL A 105 4.87 23.81 -15.56
N ALA A 106 5.40 24.92 -16.08
CA ALA A 106 6.78 24.99 -16.56
C ALA A 106 7.68 25.58 -15.46
N GLN A 107 8.85 24.96 -15.26
CA GLN A 107 9.91 25.55 -14.44
C GLN A 107 10.62 26.61 -15.28
N LEU A 108 10.55 27.87 -14.84
CA LEU A 108 11.23 29.02 -15.45
C LEU A 108 12.70 29.09 -15.04
#